data_AF-A0A954H3I9-F1
#
_entry.id   AF-A0A954H3I9-F1
#
_cell.length_a   1.000
_cell.length_b   1.000
_cell.length_c   1.000
_cell.angle_alpha   90.00
_cell.angle_beta   90.00
_cell.angle_gamma   90.00
#
_symmetry.space_group_name_H-M   'P 1'
#
loop_
_entity.id
_entity.type
_entity.pdbx_description
1 polymer ?
#
loop_
_entity_poly.entity_id
_entity_poly.type
_entity_poly.pdbx_seq_one_letter_code
_entity_poly.pdbx_strand_id
1 'polypeptide(L)'
;VYVQLPDMPTFAEPAFQTLSTVIQGRETESVREAFVTYGNMLDRPYDQPGTSFARNQWNGFADRLAQLAVQGQRAASAKDAESIFGQLEAVMVEVREQFAPSDRPTFEGREIVLGPRAGSHYLVRHGLTEGELVVTQGNFKIDAEIQIQAKPSMMTPEGGGGGGHHHGGDSGAAKKPTDEHAGHQTALPQDFRQHLQALENAYEQVTAAFQRQDVVATTASFKEFGNVLASADGSQLTGHQRMLWKEFLMLLSNDAVEGAQVEELADAERVYLLLKGHMRRMREQLGVMQHESSQIERLAVGPEFQEALKNVWQQYLVVGNALATDNLADAENGAAVLETLATEVDGSLLEPPASDVWKREQASLLKLIASLQEADDIAAARNSFLPISQEIGVLAQSFGFGSEAPVWELHCPMAFRGKGATWYQDNDQVRNPYFGATMLKCADRVSRVVSKPLPESAAGAHQHNGHEDHSQH
;
A
#
# COMPACT_ATOMS: atom_id res chain seq x y z
N VAL A 1 16.28 7.98 -1.98
CA VAL A 1 17.65 8.45 -1.64
C VAL A 1 18.16 7.69 -0.43
N TYR A 2 19.46 7.63 -0.21
CA TYR A 2 20.00 7.16 1.08
C TYR A 2 20.21 8.34 2.02
N VAL A 3 19.72 8.19 3.25
CA VAL A 3 19.91 9.14 4.34
C VAL A 3 20.87 8.50 5.35
N GLN A 4 21.83 9.28 5.84
CA GLN A 4 22.70 8.85 6.93
C GLN A 4 22.01 9.12 8.26
N LEU A 5 21.87 8.07 9.08
CA LEU A 5 21.38 8.22 10.45
C LEU A 5 22.39 9.03 11.28
N PRO A 6 21.95 9.94 12.16
CA PRO A 6 22.83 10.63 13.09
C PRO A 6 23.53 9.66 14.04
N ASP A 7 24.74 9.99 14.46
CA ASP A 7 25.48 9.17 15.42
C ASP A 7 24.89 9.36 16.83
N MET A 8 24.71 8.26 17.56
CA MET A 8 24.26 8.29 18.94
C MET A 8 25.32 8.96 19.83
N PRO A 9 24.94 9.77 20.84
CA PRO A 9 25.91 10.32 21.79
C PRO A 9 26.76 9.25 22.46
N THR A 10 28.06 9.51 22.65
CA THR A 10 28.99 8.49 23.15
C THR A 10 28.62 7.98 24.54
N PHE A 11 27.95 8.82 25.33
CA PHE A 11 27.57 8.50 26.70
C PHE A 11 26.25 7.72 26.81
N ALA A 12 25.39 7.73 25.80
CA ALA A 12 24.01 7.26 25.91
C ALA A 12 23.93 5.75 26.21
N GLU A 13 24.58 4.92 25.38
CA GLU A 13 24.56 3.46 25.55
C GLU A 13 25.30 3.02 26.83
N PRO A 14 26.52 3.50 27.15
CA PRO A 14 27.18 3.16 28.41
C PRO A 14 26.38 3.55 29.66
N ALA A 15 25.71 4.71 29.65
CA ALA A 15 24.86 5.15 30.75
C ALA A 15 23.68 4.20 30.96
N PHE A 16 23.03 3.80 29.87
CA PHE A 16 21.91 2.86 29.92
C PHE A 16 22.33 1.47 30.43
N GLN A 17 23.47 0.95 29.97
CA GLN A 17 23.99 -0.35 30.43
C GLN A 17 24.36 -0.34 31.92
N THR A 18 24.92 0.78 32.40
CA THR A 18 25.20 0.98 33.84
C THR A 18 23.92 0.91 34.65
N LEU A 19 22.87 1.61 34.22
CA LEU A 19 21.57 1.58 34.88
C LEU A 19 20.95 0.18 34.88
N SER A 20 20.99 -0.51 33.73
CA SER A 20 20.48 -1.89 33.59
C SER A 20 21.12 -2.86 34.59
N THR A 21 22.45 -2.76 34.75
CA THR A 21 23.22 -3.60 35.66
C THR A 21 22.79 -3.40 37.12
N VAL A 22 22.59 -2.15 37.55
CA VAL A 22 22.20 -1.85 38.94
C VAL A 22 20.78 -2.33 39.24
N ILE A 23 19.87 -2.24 38.27
CA ILE A 23 18.48 -2.66 38.42
C ILE A 23 18.35 -4.17 38.63
N GLN A 24 19.20 -4.97 38.00
CA GLN A 24 19.27 -6.42 38.21
C GLN A 24 19.67 -6.80 39.65
N GLY A 25 20.37 -5.92 40.38
CA GLY A 25 20.79 -6.12 41.77
C GLY A 25 19.67 -5.99 42.82
N ARG A 26 18.50 -5.44 42.45
CA ARG A 26 17.25 -5.36 43.25
C ARG A 26 17.31 -4.59 44.58
N GLU A 27 18.34 -3.78 44.83
CA GLU A 27 18.38 -2.89 45.99
C GLU A 27 17.78 -1.51 45.65
N THR A 28 16.62 -1.19 46.23
CA THR A 28 15.83 0.00 45.85
C THR A 28 16.60 1.31 45.95
N GLU A 29 17.45 1.50 46.97
CA GLU A 29 18.16 2.77 47.15
C GLU A 29 19.28 2.96 46.11
N SER A 30 20.09 1.92 45.89
CA SER A 30 21.10 1.86 44.84
C SER A 30 20.49 2.07 43.45
N VAL A 31 19.29 1.53 43.21
CA VAL A 31 18.55 1.74 41.96
C VAL A 31 18.12 3.18 41.78
N ARG A 32 17.58 3.84 42.81
CA ARG A 32 17.20 5.26 42.73
C ARG A 32 18.41 6.15 42.46
N GLU A 33 19.55 5.88 43.10
CA GLU A 33 20.80 6.61 42.85
C GLU A 33 21.32 6.41 41.42
N ALA A 34 21.18 5.20 40.87
CA ALA A 34 21.50 4.92 39.47
C ALA A 34 20.60 5.71 38.50
N PHE A 35 19.30 5.85 38.79
CA PHE A 35 18.41 6.70 38.00
C PHE A 35 18.78 8.19 38.06
N VAL A 36 19.21 8.70 39.22
CA VAL A 36 19.73 10.08 39.33
C VAL A 36 20.98 10.25 38.47
N THR A 37 21.90 9.30 38.56
CA THR A 37 23.14 9.31 37.77
C THR A 37 22.84 9.27 36.28
N TYR A 38 21.91 8.41 35.86
CA TYR A 38 21.46 8.31 34.47
C TYR A 38 20.82 9.62 33.98
N GLY A 39 19.91 10.21 34.78
CA GLY A 39 19.28 11.50 34.47
C GLY A 39 20.32 12.62 34.25
N ASN A 40 21.29 12.74 35.15
CA ASN A 40 22.36 13.74 35.04
C ASN A 40 23.24 13.54 33.79
N MET A 41 23.36 12.31 33.28
CA MET A 41 24.10 12.07 32.04
C MET A 41 23.32 12.55 30.80
N LEU A 42 21.99 12.51 30.83
CA LEU A 42 21.14 12.95 29.72
C LEU A 42 21.12 14.48 29.53
N ASP A 43 21.41 15.25 30.58
CA ASP A 43 21.55 16.72 30.51
C ASP A 43 22.79 17.18 29.71
N ARG A 44 23.66 16.25 29.31
CA ARG A 44 24.84 16.57 28.51
C ARG A 44 24.42 16.96 27.09
N PRO A 45 25.11 17.95 26.49
CA PRO A 45 24.87 18.29 25.10
C PRO A 45 25.21 17.11 24.19
N TYR A 46 24.52 17.01 23.07
CA TYR A 46 24.85 16.11 21.97
C TYR A 46 26.32 16.30 21.56
N ASP A 47 27.10 15.22 21.63
CA ASP A 47 28.57 15.25 21.55
C ASP A 47 29.13 14.71 20.23
N GLN A 48 28.26 14.30 19.29
CA GLN A 48 28.67 13.81 17.98
C GLN A 48 28.68 14.93 16.92
N PRO A 49 29.49 14.78 15.87
CA PRO A 49 29.34 15.58 14.65
C PRO A 49 27.93 15.40 14.06
N GLY A 50 27.27 16.49 13.69
CA GLY A 50 25.93 16.40 13.14
C GLY A 50 25.29 17.75 12.85
N THR A 51 24.10 17.71 12.28
CA THR A 51 23.32 18.89 11.93
C THR A 51 22.49 19.39 13.12
N SER A 52 21.73 20.48 12.93
CA SER A 52 20.73 20.91 13.92
C SER A 52 19.63 19.85 14.11
N PHE A 53 19.29 19.10 13.06
CA PHE A 53 18.35 17.99 13.11
C PHE A 53 18.78 16.94 14.13
N ALA A 54 20.01 16.41 14.03
CA ALA A 54 20.55 15.40 14.94
C ALA A 54 20.47 15.83 16.42
N ARG A 55 20.85 17.09 16.68
CA ARG A 55 20.81 17.69 18.03
C ARG A 55 19.39 17.78 18.56
N ASN A 56 18.46 18.30 17.76
CA ASN A 56 17.06 18.44 18.16
C ASN A 56 16.41 17.06 18.39
N GLN A 57 16.71 16.09 17.54
CA GLN A 57 16.23 14.72 17.66
C GLN A 57 16.73 14.09 18.95
N TRP A 58 18.02 14.23 19.28
CA TRP A 58 18.55 13.74 20.55
C TRP A 58 17.91 14.42 21.75
N ASN A 59 17.76 15.75 21.74
CA ASN A 59 17.14 16.48 22.84
C ASN A 59 15.71 15.96 23.13
N GLY A 60 14.92 15.67 22.10
CA GLY A 60 13.59 15.09 22.28
C GLY A 60 13.61 13.72 22.96
N PHE A 61 14.59 12.86 22.65
CA PHE A 61 14.77 11.60 23.35
C PHE A 61 15.32 11.78 24.76
N ALA A 62 16.31 12.66 24.94
CA ALA A 62 16.90 12.98 26.23
C ALA A 62 15.84 13.48 27.22
N ASP A 63 14.93 14.35 26.79
CA ASP A 63 13.81 14.84 27.61
C ASP A 63 12.90 13.69 28.07
N ARG A 64 12.49 12.79 27.16
CA ARG A 64 11.66 11.62 27.50
C ARG A 64 12.37 10.68 28.46
N LEU A 65 13.65 10.39 28.20
CA LEU A 65 14.48 9.54 29.05
C LEU A 65 14.69 10.17 30.44
N ALA A 66 14.90 11.49 30.52
CA ALA A 66 15.07 12.22 31.77
C ALA A 66 13.80 12.23 32.61
N GLN A 67 12.63 12.40 31.99
CA GLN A 67 11.34 12.29 32.68
C GLN A 67 11.14 10.91 33.33
N LEU A 68 11.47 9.84 32.60
CA LEU A 68 11.44 8.47 33.14
C LEU A 68 12.50 8.26 34.22
N ALA A 69 13.69 8.86 34.08
CA ALA A 69 14.72 8.81 35.11
C ALA A 69 14.26 9.47 36.43
N VAL A 70 13.57 10.61 36.36
CA VAL A 70 12.97 11.28 37.53
C VAL A 70 11.87 10.43 38.17
N GLN A 71 11.10 9.67 37.38
CA GLN A 71 10.16 8.71 37.94
C GLN A 71 10.89 7.56 38.65
N GLY A 72 11.95 7.03 38.03
CA GLY A 72 12.78 5.96 38.56
C GLY A 72 13.44 6.32 39.88
N GLN A 73 13.92 7.57 40.04
CA GLN A 73 14.47 8.05 41.31
C GLN A 73 13.43 8.02 42.45
N ARG A 74 12.13 8.05 42.13
CA ARG A 74 11.02 8.06 43.08
C ARG A 74 10.35 6.68 43.22
N ALA A 75 10.89 5.63 42.61
CA ALA A 75 10.29 4.29 42.63
C ALA A 75 10.10 3.80 44.06
N ALA A 76 8.89 3.36 44.43
CA ALA A 76 8.58 2.95 45.81
C ALA A 76 9.16 1.57 46.17
N SER A 77 9.40 0.72 45.17
CA SER A 77 9.96 -0.61 45.31
C SER A 77 10.87 -0.98 44.13
N ALA A 78 11.65 -2.05 44.27
CA ALA A 78 12.45 -2.61 43.18
C ALA A 78 11.58 -3.02 41.97
N LYS A 79 10.35 -3.50 42.21
CA LYS A 79 9.41 -3.87 41.14
C LYS A 79 8.90 -2.64 40.38
N ASP A 80 8.65 -1.53 41.07
CA ASP A 80 8.26 -0.28 40.42
C ASP A 80 9.41 0.27 39.56
N ALA A 81 10.64 0.16 40.06
CA ALA A 81 11.83 0.54 39.32
C ALA A 81 12.06 -0.32 38.07
N GLU A 82 11.87 -1.65 38.16
CA GLU A 82 11.92 -2.55 37.00
C GLU A 82 10.88 -2.17 35.93
N SER A 83 9.65 -1.79 36.35
CA SER A 83 8.60 -1.33 35.44
C SER A 83 8.97 -0.03 34.72
N ILE A 84 9.50 0.95 35.44
CA ILE A 84 9.97 2.23 34.86
C ILE A 84 11.15 1.99 33.91
N PHE A 85 12.04 1.07 34.27
CA PHE A 85 13.16 0.69 33.42
C PHE A 85 12.70 0.04 32.11
N GLY A 86 11.67 -0.80 32.13
CA GLY A 86 11.08 -1.34 30.90
C GLY A 86 10.55 -0.24 29.96
N GLN A 87 10.03 0.87 30.52
CA GLN A 87 9.65 2.04 29.72
C GLN A 87 10.87 2.78 29.16
N LEU A 88 11.95 2.93 29.93
CA LEU A 88 13.21 3.47 29.43
C LEU A 88 13.79 2.61 28.30
N GLU A 89 13.73 1.28 28.45
CA GLU A 89 14.22 0.35 27.45
C GLU A 89 13.46 0.49 26.13
N ALA A 90 12.13 0.65 26.19
CA ALA A 90 11.33 0.92 25.00
C ALA A 90 11.76 2.22 24.30
N VAL A 91 12.01 3.30 25.05
CA VAL A 91 12.53 4.55 24.47
C VAL A 91 13.93 4.36 23.89
N MET A 92 14.81 3.61 24.55
CA MET A 92 16.15 3.31 24.03
C MET A 92 16.14 2.44 22.78
N VAL A 93 15.13 1.58 22.60
CA VAL A 93 14.90 0.87 21.34
C VAL A 93 14.59 1.88 20.23
N GLU A 94 13.69 2.84 20.47
CA GLU A 94 13.42 3.92 19.50
C GLU A 94 14.69 4.73 19.16
N VAL A 95 15.52 5.05 20.17
CA VAL A 95 16.81 5.72 19.95
C VAL A 95 17.72 4.91 19.02
N ARG A 96 17.82 3.58 19.23
CA ARG A 96 18.66 2.70 18.39
C ARG A 96 18.11 2.50 16.97
N GLU A 97 16.84 2.77 16.74
CA GLU A 97 16.26 2.80 15.39
C GLU A 97 16.57 4.11 14.66
N GLN A 98 16.68 5.22 15.40
CA GLN A 98 16.85 6.57 14.84
C GLN A 98 18.31 7.03 14.78
N PHE A 99 19.20 6.41 15.57
CA PHE A 99 20.62 6.76 15.65
C PHE A 99 21.51 5.57 15.28
N ALA A 100 22.60 5.88 14.57
CA ALA A 100 23.70 4.96 14.33
C ALA A 100 24.57 4.80 15.59
N PRO A 101 25.24 3.66 15.80
CA PRO A 101 26.32 3.55 16.78
C PRO A 101 27.43 4.59 16.51
N SER A 102 28.02 5.17 17.57
CA SER A 102 28.91 6.35 17.56
C SER A 102 30.22 6.23 16.74
N ASP A 103 30.42 5.14 16.02
CA ASP A 103 31.60 4.83 15.22
C ASP A 103 31.27 4.05 13.94
N ARG A 104 29.99 3.82 13.66
CA ARG A 104 29.55 2.98 12.56
C ARG A 104 28.45 3.69 11.76
N PRO A 105 28.80 4.39 10.66
CA PRO A 105 27.82 5.11 9.87
C PRO A 105 26.77 4.12 9.36
N THR A 106 25.51 4.45 9.61
CA THR A 106 24.36 3.65 9.20
C THR A 106 23.52 4.45 8.23
N PHE A 107 23.04 3.78 7.19
CA PHE A 107 22.26 4.42 6.12
C PHE A 107 20.91 3.74 6.01
N GLU A 108 19.88 4.53 5.72
CA GLU A 108 18.53 4.05 5.45
C GLU A 108 18.08 4.52 4.06
N GLY A 109 17.40 3.64 3.34
CA GLY A 109 16.75 3.98 2.08
C GLY A 109 15.45 4.73 2.39
N ARG A 110 15.29 5.93 1.83
CA ARG A 110 14.08 6.74 1.98
C ARG A 110 13.54 7.17 0.63
N GLU A 111 12.25 6.95 0.43
CA GLU A 111 11.54 7.49 -0.72
C GLU A 111 11.24 8.98 -0.52
N ILE A 112 11.39 9.77 -1.58
CA ILE A 112 11.21 11.22 -1.54
C ILE A 112 10.39 11.69 -2.73
N VAL A 113 9.63 12.77 -2.53
CA VAL A 113 8.87 13.42 -3.59
C VAL A 113 9.67 14.59 -4.13
N LEU A 114 9.98 14.55 -5.42
CA LEU A 114 10.65 15.65 -6.12
C LEU A 114 9.62 16.66 -6.65
N GLY A 115 9.94 17.93 -6.50
CA GLY A 115 9.28 19.05 -7.16
C GLY A 115 9.97 19.44 -8.47
N PRO A 116 9.68 20.65 -8.98
CA PRO A 116 10.29 21.15 -10.21
C PRO A 116 11.82 21.13 -10.17
N ARG A 117 12.44 20.86 -11.32
CA ARG A 117 13.89 20.91 -11.47
C ARG A 117 14.36 22.37 -11.48
N ALA A 118 15.31 22.69 -10.60
CA ALA A 118 15.95 24.01 -10.52
C ALA A 118 17.42 23.88 -10.95
N GLY A 119 17.67 23.98 -12.27
CA GLY A 119 19.00 23.82 -12.85
C GLY A 119 19.56 22.41 -12.67
N SER A 120 20.65 22.28 -11.92
CA SER A 120 21.27 20.99 -11.58
C SER A 120 20.67 20.30 -10.35
N HIS A 121 19.67 20.90 -9.71
CA HIS A 121 19.06 20.39 -8.48
C HIS A 121 17.58 20.08 -8.69
N TYR A 122 17.04 19.24 -7.83
CA TYR A 122 15.60 19.03 -7.69
C TYR A 122 15.15 19.63 -6.37
N LEU A 123 14.01 20.33 -6.36
CA LEU A 123 13.35 20.63 -5.10
C LEU A 123 12.85 19.32 -4.49
N VAL A 124 13.06 19.10 -3.19
CA VAL A 124 12.43 17.99 -2.48
C VAL A 124 11.19 18.54 -1.79
N ARG A 125 10.02 18.04 -2.16
CA ARG A 125 8.73 18.45 -1.58
C ARG A 125 8.39 17.69 -0.30
N HIS A 126 8.77 16.40 -0.25
CA HIS A 126 8.45 15.54 0.88
C HIS A 126 9.46 14.38 1.02
N GLY A 127 9.50 13.77 2.20
CA GLY A 127 10.35 12.62 2.50
C GLY A 127 11.73 12.95 3.08
N LEU A 128 12.03 14.23 3.31
CA LEU A 128 13.23 14.68 4.03
C LEU A 128 12.89 15.87 4.94
N THR A 129 13.64 15.98 6.02
CA THR A 129 13.65 17.13 6.93
C THR A 129 14.91 17.95 6.70
N GLU A 130 14.80 19.27 6.87
CA GLU A 130 15.97 20.14 6.80
C GLU A 130 17.03 19.74 7.83
N GLY A 131 18.27 19.60 7.36
CA GLY A 131 19.39 19.14 8.17
C GLY A 131 19.64 17.64 8.12
N GLU A 132 18.82 16.83 7.45
CA GLU A 132 19.19 15.44 7.17
C GLU A 132 20.34 15.35 6.17
N LEU A 133 21.23 14.37 6.35
CA LEU A 133 22.37 14.15 5.49
C LEU A 133 22.02 13.11 4.42
N VAL A 134 21.99 13.55 3.17
CA VAL A 134 21.69 12.70 2.01
C VAL A 134 22.97 12.30 1.31
N VAL A 135 23.06 11.02 0.96
CA VAL A 135 24.18 10.49 0.19
C VAL A 135 24.13 11.01 -1.25
N THR A 136 25.15 11.78 -1.63
CA THR A 136 25.28 12.34 -2.99
C THR A 136 26.20 11.51 -3.89
N GLN A 137 27.11 10.73 -3.32
CA GLN A 137 28.04 9.86 -4.04
C GLN A 137 28.13 8.50 -3.36
N GLY A 138 28.17 7.41 -4.14
CA GLY A 138 28.31 6.05 -3.62
C GLY A 138 27.00 5.33 -3.30
N ASN A 139 25.84 5.88 -3.69
CA ASN A 139 24.51 5.28 -3.49
C ASN A 139 24.44 3.80 -3.89
N PHE A 140 25.04 3.40 -5.02
CA PHE A 140 25.06 2.01 -5.49
C PHE A 140 25.81 1.06 -4.54
N LYS A 141 26.92 1.50 -3.93
CA LYS A 141 27.69 0.67 -3.00
C LYS A 141 26.94 0.44 -1.70
N ILE A 142 26.27 1.49 -1.22
CA ILE A 142 25.40 1.43 -0.03
C ILE A 142 24.23 0.49 -0.30
N ASP A 143 23.61 0.61 -1.47
CA ASP A 143 22.52 -0.26 -1.91
C ASP A 143 22.90 -1.75 -1.92
N ALA A 144 24.06 -2.07 -2.48
CA ALA A 144 24.58 -3.43 -2.52
C ALA A 144 24.86 -4.00 -1.11
N GLU A 145 25.44 -3.19 -0.21
CA GLU A 145 25.69 -3.59 1.18
C GLU A 145 24.37 -3.85 1.93
N ILE A 146 23.36 -2.99 1.74
CA ILE A 146 22.04 -3.13 2.38
C ILE A 146 21.32 -4.39 1.87
N GLN A 147 21.44 -4.72 0.58
CA GLN A 147 20.93 -5.96 0.00
C GLN A 147 21.61 -7.21 0.56
N ILE A 148 22.93 -7.18 0.75
CA ILE A 148 23.69 -8.26 1.39
C ILE A 148 23.19 -8.47 2.83
N GLN A 149 22.83 -7.38 3.52
CA GLN A 149 22.22 -7.43 4.85
C GLN A 149 20.73 -7.82 4.83
N ALA A 150 20.17 -8.12 3.65
CA ALA A 150 18.76 -8.42 3.43
C ALA A 150 17.80 -7.34 3.94
N LYS A 151 18.27 -6.10 4.08
CA LYS A 151 17.46 -4.96 4.50
C LYS A 151 16.78 -4.31 3.29
N PRO A 152 15.67 -3.58 3.51
CA PRO A 152 15.06 -2.73 2.50
C PRO A 152 16.08 -1.78 1.85
N SER A 153 16.21 -1.85 0.53
CA SER A 153 17.13 -1.03 -0.28
C SER A 153 16.37 -0.32 -1.41
N MET A 154 17.00 0.64 -2.09
CA MET A 154 16.37 1.34 -3.22
C MET A 154 16.06 0.40 -4.40
N MET A 155 16.81 -0.69 -4.57
CA MET A 155 16.54 -1.68 -5.63
C MET A 155 15.80 -2.93 -5.13
N THR A 156 15.62 -3.09 -3.81
CA THR A 156 14.85 -4.18 -3.20
C THR A 156 14.08 -3.61 -2.00
N PRO A 157 12.96 -2.88 -2.24
CA PRO A 157 12.24 -2.16 -1.19
C PRO A 157 11.66 -3.06 -0.10
N GLU A 158 11.39 -4.33 -0.41
CA GLU A 158 10.82 -5.31 0.52
C GLU A 158 11.85 -5.90 1.51
N GLY A 159 13.15 -5.77 1.23
CA GLY A 159 14.20 -6.53 1.92
C GLY A 159 14.19 -8.02 1.55
N GLY A 160 15.30 -8.73 1.78
CA GLY A 160 15.46 -10.14 1.39
C GLY A 160 16.36 -10.37 0.18
N GLY A 161 17.68 -10.29 0.39
CA GLY A 161 18.69 -10.64 -0.61
C GLY A 161 19.52 -11.84 -0.16
N GLY A 162 19.15 -13.05 -0.58
CA GLY A 162 19.84 -14.27 -0.18
C GLY A 162 19.61 -15.47 -1.10
N GLY A 163 19.50 -15.26 -2.42
CA GLY A 163 19.42 -16.34 -3.42
C GLY A 163 20.80 -16.93 -3.71
N GLY A 164 21.36 -17.71 -2.79
CA GLY A 164 22.59 -18.48 -3.01
C GLY A 164 22.34 -19.70 -3.89
N HIS A 165 22.97 -19.73 -5.07
CA HIS A 165 23.02 -20.90 -5.94
C HIS A 165 23.68 -22.10 -5.22
N HIS A 166 23.01 -23.26 -5.21
CA HIS A 166 23.67 -24.56 -4.98
C HIS A 166 23.25 -25.56 -6.06
N HIS A 167 24.24 -25.97 -6.86
CA HIS A 167 24.19 -27.13 -7.72
C HIS A 167 24.60 -28.38 -6.93
N GLY A 168 23.97 -29.52 -7.23
CA GLY A 168 24.48 -30.86 -6.92
C GLY A 168 23.61 -31.65 -5.94
N GLY A 169 22.94 -32.70 -6.44
CA GLY A 169 22.17 -33.63 -5.62
C GLY A 169 23.03 -34.70 -4.94
N ASP A 170 22.54 -35.25 -3.84
CA ASP A 170 22.09 -36.65 -3.74
C ASP A 170 21.42 -36.91 -2.37
N SER A 171 20.39 -37.75 -2.40
CA SER A 171 19.75 -38.58 -1.37
C SER A 171 20.14 -38.42 0.11
N GLY A 172 19.17 -38.01 0.94
CA GLY A 172 19.26 -38.12 2.41
C GLY A 172 17.89 -37.98 3.08
N ALA A 173 17.50 -39.00 3.85
CA ALA A 173 16.16 -39.25 4.36
C ALA A 173 15.56 -38.16 5.28
N ALA A 174 14.23 -38.03 5.14
CA ALA A 174 13.23 -37.40 5.98
C ALA A 174 13.63 -36.92 7.40
N LYS A 175 13.58 -35.60 7.59
CA LYS A 175 13.02 -34.98 8.81
C LYS A 175 11.80 -34.16 8.39
N LYS A 176 10.62 -34.49 8.94
CA LYS A 176 9.43 -33.64 8.86
C LYS A 176 9.79 -32.27 9.47
N PRO A 177 9.66 -31.15 8.74
CA PRO A 177 9.58 -29.86 9.38
C PRO A 177 8.21 -29.78 10.06
N THR A 178 8.22 -29.37 11.31
CA THR A 178 7.04 -28.96 12.05
C THR A 178 6.38 -27.79 11.32
N ASP A 179 5.08 -27.92 11.05
CA ASP A 179 4.20 -26.85 10.55
C ASP A 179 4.12 -25.72 11.59
N GLU A 180 5.13 -24.85 11.64
CA GLU A 180 5.01 -23.52 12.23
C GLU A 180 5.71 -22.56 11.26
N HIS A 181 4.91 -21.66 10.66
CA HIS A 181 5.24 -20.59 9.69
C HIS A 181 4.56 -20.72 8.31
N ALA A 182 3.36 -21.30 8.25
CA ALA A 182 2.38 -20.85 7.25
C ALA A 182 1.78 -19.52 7.74
N GLY A 183 2.02 -18.43 7.01
CA GLY A 183 1.57 -17.07 7.33
C GLY A 183 0.09 -17.01 7.69
N HIS A 184 -0.21 -16.93 8.98
CA HIS A 184 -1.51 -16.50 9.45
C HIS A 184 -1.58 -14.99 9.28
N GLN A 185 -2.35 -14.52 8.29
CA GLN A 185 -2.83 -13.14 8.27
C GLN A 185 -3.58 -12.93 9.59
N THR A 186 -2.93 -12.28 10.55
CA THR A 186 -3.51 -12.02 11.86
C THR A 186 -4.64 -11.01 11.65
N ALA A 187 -5.84 -11.27 12.16
CA ALA A 187 -6.96 -10.36 11.97
C ALA A 187 -6.61 -8.96 12.51
N LEU A 188 -6.95 -7.90 11.76
CA LEU A 188 -6.64 -6.52 12.16
C LEU A 188 -7.21 -6.19 13.55
N PRO A 189 -6.49 -5.48 14.43
CA PRO A 189 -7.00 -5.03 15.72
C PRO A 189 -8.31 -4.24 15.58
N GLN A 190 -9.20 -4.37 16.56
CA GLN A 190 -10.53 -3.72 16.51
C GLN A 190 -10.43 -2.20 16.44
N ASP A 191 -9.54 -1.59 17.22
CA ASP A 191 -9.34 -0.13 17.23
C ASP A 191 -8.83 0.34 15.86
N PHE A 192 -7.90 -0.41 15.27
CA PHE A 192 -7.41 -0.12 13.92
C PHE A 192 -8.51 -0.24 12.85
N ARG A 193 -9.43 -1.21 12.97
CA ARG A 193 -10.60 -1.30 12.08
C ARG A 193 -11.52 -0.08 12.18
N GLN A 194 -11.65 0.53 13.36
CA GLN A 194 -12.42 1.75 13.53
C GLN A 194 -11.75 2.94 12.82
N HIS A 195 -10.42 3.06 12.92
CA HIS A 195 -9.66 4.06 12.17
C HIS A 195 -9.85 3.89 10.65
N LEU A 196 -9.78 2.65 10.16
CA LEU A 196 -10.01 2.35 8.74
C LEU A 196 -11.44 2.70 8.31
N GLN A 197 -12.45 2.41 9.13
CA GLN A 197 -13.84 2.78 8.81
C GLN A 197 -14.02 4.30 8.75
N ALA A 198 -13.39 5.05 9.66
CA ALA A 198 -13.40 6.51 9.60
C ALA A 198 -12.72 7.04 8.33
N LEU A 199 -11.61 6.41 7.93
CA LEU A 199 -10.88 6.74 6.71
C LEU A 199 -11.70 6.47 5.44
N GLU A 200 -12.41 5.34 5.37
CA GLU A 200 -13.33 5.02 4.27
C GLU A 200 -14.46 6.05 4.16
N ASN A 201 -15.08 6.44 5.28
CA ASN A 201 -16.12 7.46 5.30
C ASN A 201 -15.59 8.83 4.81
N ALA A 202 -14.35 9.18 5.16
CA ALA A 202 -13.72 10.40 4.68
C ALA A 202 -13.43 10.33 3.16
N TYR A 203 -13.00 9.17 2.66
CA TYR A 203 -12.81 8.92 1.23
C TYR A 203 -14.14 9.02 0.44
N GLU A 204 -15.25 8.53 0.99
CA GLU A 204 -16.58 8.71 0.40
C GLU A 204 -16.98 10.18 0.30
N GLN A 205 -16.64 11.01 1.29
CA GLN A 205 -16.87 12.45 1.22
C GLN A 205 -16.05 13.11 0.12
N VAL A 206 -14.78 12.72 -0.07
CA VAL A 206 -13.96 13.18 -1.21
C VAL A 206 -14.63 12.79 -2.53
N THR A 207 -15.07 11.54 -2.65
CA THR A 207 -15.77 11.03 -3.84
C THR A 207 -17.04 11.84 -4.14
N ALA A 208 -17.88 12.08 -3.13
CA ALA A 208 -19.11 12.85 -3.29
C ALA A 208 -18.87 14.34 -3.60
N ALA A 209 -17.80 14.93 -3.08
CA ALA A 209 -17.39 16.30 -3.42
C ALA A 209 -16.89 16.40 -4.86
N PHE A 210 -16.02 15.47 -5.26
CA PHE A 210 -15.48 15.39 -6.61
C PHE A 210 -16.58 15.18 -7.67
N GLN A 211 -17.53 14.29 -7.43
CA GLN A 211 -18.65 14.02 -8.35
C GLN A 211 -19.54 15.24 -8.61
N ARG A 212 -19.63 16.17 -7.65
CA ARG A 212 -20.35 17.44 -7.82
C ARG A 212 -19.58 18.46 -8.65
N GLN A 213 -18.35 18.14 -9.07
CA GLN A 213 -17.44 19.01 -9.81
C GLN A 213 -17.19 20.35 -9.08
N ASP A 214 -17.20 20.30 -7.75
CA ASP A 214 -16.96 21.46 -6.88
C ASP A 214 -15.53 21.39 -6.32
N VAL A 215 -14.62 22.20 -6.85
CA VAL A 215 -13.21 22.25 -6.44
C VAL A 215 -13.05 22.66 -4.98
N VAL A 216 -13.89 23.58 -4.49
CA VAL A 216 -13.81 24.08 -3.11
C VAL A 216 -14.26 22.98 -2.14
N ALA A 217 -15.35 22.28 -2.44
CA ALA A 217 -15.78 21.13 -1.64
C ALA A 217 -14.76 19.98 -1.74
N THR A 218 -14.16 19.76 -2.91
CA THR A 218 -13.17 18.70 -3.13
C THR A 218 -11.90 18.95 -2.32
N THR A 219 -11.32 20.14 -2.40
CA THR A 219 -10.14 20.52 -1.59
C THR A 219 -10.42 20.45 -0.09
N ALA A 220 -11.60 20.90 0.37
CA ALA A 220 -11.99 20.81 1.77
C ALA A 220 -12.11 19.36 2.26
N SER A 221 -12.69 18.47 1.44
CA SER A 221 -12.82 17.05 1.78
C SER A 221 -11.48 16.32 1.75
N PHE A 222 -10.56 16.64 0.84
CA PHE A 222 -9.18 16.12 0.86
C PHE A 222 -8.43 16.53 2.12
N LYS A 223 -8.60 17.78 2.57
CA LYS A 223 -8.03 18.26 3.84
C LYS A 223 -8.56 17.45 5.03
N GLU A 224 -9.87 17.20 5.05
CA GLU A 224 -10.48 16.40 6.13
C GLU A 224 -10.04 14.94 6.07
N PHE A 225 -9.95 14.35 4.88
CA PHE A 225 -9.38 13.02 4.68
C PHE A 225 -7.95 12.93 5.25
N GLY A 226 -7.11 13.94 4.99
CA GLY A 226 -5.77 14.03 5.58
C GLY A 226 -5.76 14.11 7.11
N ASN A 227 -6.69 14.86 7.71
CA ASN A 227 -6.83 14.92 9.17
C ASN A 227 -7.20 13.57 9.77
N VAL A 228 -8.20 12.90 9.18
CA VAL A 228 -8.64 11.56 9.60
C VAL A 228 -7.48 10.57 9.47
N LEU A 229 -6.79 10.57 8.33
CA LEU A 229 -5.61 9.73 8.10
C LEU A 229 -4.51 9.97 9.14
N ALA A 230 -4.20 11.22 9.48
CA ALA A 230 -3.18 11.57 10.47
C ALA A 230 -3.54 11.08 11.89
N SER A 231 -4.83 10.91 12.18
CA SER A 231 -5.32 10.37 13.47
C SER A 231 -5.40 8.85 13.52
N ALA A 232 -5.23 8.16 12.39
CA ALA A 232 -5.30 6.71 12.33
C ALA A 232 -4.03 6.09 12.92
N ASP A 233 -4.09 5.75 14.22
CA ASP A 233 -2.97 5.12 14.90
C ASP A 233 -2.77 3.67 14.44
N GLY A 234 -1.62 3.39 13.82
CA GLY A 234 -1.20 2.05 13.39
C GLY A 234 -0.20 1.37 14.33
N SER A 235 0.05 1.93 15.52
CA SER A 235 1.01 1.39 16.49
C SER A 235 0.71 -0.07 16.89
N GLN A 236 -0.58 -0.44 16.88
CA GLN A 236 -1.06 -1.79 17.23
C GLN A 236 -0.81 -2.84 16.15
N LEU A 237 -0.58 -2.45 14.90
CA LEU A 237 -0.27 -3.39 13.81
C LEU A 237 1.11 -3.99 14.03
N THR A 238 1.39 -5.20 13.54
CA THR A 238 2.74 -5.79 13.62
C THR A 238 3.16 -6.43 12.30
N GLY A 239 4.47 -6.72 12.17
CA GLY A 239 5.03 -7.41 11.00
C GLY A 239 4.64 -6.75 9.67
N HIS A 240 4.18 -7.57 8.73
CA HIS A 240 3.81 -7.14 7.38
C HIS A 240 2.67 -6.09 7.36
N GLN A 241 1.69 -6.19 8.26
CA GLN A 241 0.58 -5.22 8.30
C GLN A 241 1.04 -3.82 8.70
N ARG A 242 1.98 -3.73 9.65
CA ARG A 242 2.57 -2.43 10.04
C ARG A 242 3.38 -1.82 8.90
N MET A 243 4.09 -2.66 8.14
CA MET A 243 4.84 -2.22 6.95
C MET A 243 3.89 -1.66 5.89
N LEU A 244 2.86 -2.41 5.51
CA LEU A 244 1.83 -1.98 4.56
C LEU A 244 1.15 -0.69 5.01
N TRP A 245 0.78 -0.59 6.29
CA TRP A 245 0.16 0.63 6.80
C TRP A 245 1.08 1.85 6.70
N LYS A 246 2.38 1.72 6.99
CA LYS A 246 3.34 2.83 6.84
C LYS A 246 3.45 3.29 5.38
N GLU A 247 3.42 2.36 4.43
CA GLU A 247 3.42 2.68 3.00
C GLU A 247 2.15 3.46 2.61
N PHE A 248 0.96 2.91 2.95
CA PHE A 248 -0.30 3.57 2.62
C PHE A 248 -0.49 4.90 3.33
N LEU A 249 -0.03 5.01 4.58
CA LEU A 249 -0.04 6.27 5.31
C LEU A 249 0.73 7.35 4.54
N MET A 250 1.88 7.01 3.94
CA MET A 250 2.67 7.93 3.13
C MET A 250 1.96 8.29 1.82
N LEU A 251 1.50 7.29 1.06
CA LEU A 251 0.84 7.50 -0.23
C LEU A 251 -0.43 8.34 -0.09
N LEU A 252 -1.30 7.97 0.85
CA LEU A 252 -2.57 8.63 1.10
C LEU A 252 -2.38 10.04 1.69
N SER A 253 -1.31 10.27 2.47
CA SER A 253 -0.97 11.61 2.96
C SER A 253 -0.54 12.54 1.84
N ASN A 254 0.21 12.02 0.86
CA ASN A 254 0.57 12.79 -0.33
C ASN A 254 -0.68 13.16 -1.15
N ASP A 255 -1.56 12.20 -1.42
CA ASP A 255 -2.82 12.45 -2.12
C ASP A 255 -3.68 13.49 -1.38
N ALA A 256 -3.75 13.39 -0.04
CA ALA A 256 -4.50 14.32 0.80
C ALA A 256 -3.98 15.76 0.71
N VAL A 257 -2.65 15.93 0.80
CA VAL A 257 -2.02 17.25 0.73
C VAL A 257 -2.15 17.85 -0.67
N GLU A 258 -1.90 17.05 -1.70
CA GLU A 258 -2.00 17.50 -3.09
C GLU A 258 -3.45 17.87 -3.43
N GLY A 259 -4.40 17.01 -3.06
CA GLY A 259 -5.83 17.22 -3.30
C GLY A 259 -6.41 18.40 -2.52
N ALA A 260 -5.82 18.75 -1.38
CA ALA A 260 -6.22 19.93 -0.60
C ALA A 260 -5.75 21.27 -1.22
N GLN A 261 -4.86 21.22 -2.22
CA GLN A 261 -4.23 22.41 -2.83
C GLN A 261 -4.58 22.60 -4.32
N VAL A 262 -5.40 21.72 -4.90
CA VAL A 262 -5.78 21.84 -6.31
C VAL A 262 -6.61 23.10 -6.55
N GLU A 263 -6.27 23.85 -7.61
CA GLU A 263 -6.98 25.07 -8.01
C GLU A 263 -7.97 24.80 -9.15
N GLU A 264 -7.75 23.73 -9.92
CA GLU A 264 -8.52 23.39 -11.12
C GLU A 264 -9.14 21.99 -11.04
N LEU A 265 -10.25 21.80 -11.76
CA LEU A 265 -10.97 20.52 -11.85
C LEU A 265 -10.13 19.39 -12.45
N ALA A 266 -9.29 19.69 -13.43
CA ALA A 266 -8.43 18.70 -14.09
C ALA A 266 -7.37 18.13 -13.12
N ASP A 267 -6.78 18.99 -12.28
CA ASP A 267 -5.85 18.57 -11.24
C ASP A 267 -6.57 17.79 -10.13
N ALA A 268 -7.78 18.23 -9.74
CA ALA A 268 -8.61 17.50 -8.79
C ALA A 268 -8.93 16.09 -9.27
N GLU A 269 -9.22 15.91 -10.56
CA GLU A 269 -9.48 14.61 -11.17
C GLU A 269 -8.27 13.68 -11.12
N ARG A 270 -7.09 14.18 -11.53
CA ARG A 270 -5.86 13.38 -11.48
C ARG A 270 -5.57 12.89 -10.06
N VAL A 271 -5.64 13.79 -9.07
CA VAL A 271 -5.36 13.44 -7.66
C VAL A 271 -6.44 12.50 -7.10
N TYR A 272 -7.71 12.72 -7.46
CA TYR A 272 -8.80 11.84 -7.10
C TYR A 272 -8.59 10.41 -7.62
N LEU A 273 -8.17 10.25 -8.87
CA LEU A 273 -7.89 8.93 -9.45
C LEU A 273 -6.72 8.23 -8.76
N LEU A 274 -5.68 8.97 -8.35
CA LEU A 274 -4.59 8.44 -7.53
C LEU A 274 -5.09 7.96 -6.17
N LEU A 275 -5.86 8.80 -5.46
CA LEU A 275 -6.48 8.44 -4.18
C LEU A 275 -7.37 7.20 -4.30
N LYS A 276 -8.23 7.14 -5.33
CA LYS A 276 -9.10 5.98 -5.64
C LYS A 276 -8.26 4.71 -5.78
N GLY A 277 -7.14 4.79 -6.50
CA GLY A 277 -6.19 3.69 -6.67
C GLY A 277 -5.53 3.23 -5.37
N HIS A 278 -4.98 4.17 -4.59
CA HIS A 278 -4.30 3.85 -3.33
C HIS A 278 -5.28 3.31 -2.26
N MET A 279 -6.48 3.88 -2.13
CA MET A 279 -7.53 3.38 -1.22
C MET A 279 -7.97 1.96 -1.58
N ARG A 280 -8.08 1.65 -2.88
CA ARG A 280 -8.35 0.28 -3.33
C ARG A 280 -7.21 -0.67 -2.94
N ARG A 281 -5.96 -0.30 -3.24
CA ARG A 281 -4.78 -1.15 -2.95
C ARG A 281 -4.60 -1.39 -1.44
N MET A 282 -4.87 -0.37 -0.62
CA MET A 282 -4.89 -0.48 0.84
C MET A 282 -5.90 -1.52 1.32
N ARG A 283 -7.15 -1.44 0.82
CA ARG A 283 -8.22 -2.39 1.19
C ARG A 283 -7.86 -3.83 0.85
N GLU A 284 -7.25 -4.05 -0.32
CA GLU A 284 -6.80 -5.36 -0.80
C GLU A 284 -5.64 -5.91 0.05
N GLN A 285 -4.61 -5.10 0.33
CA GLN A 285 -3.39 -5.59 0.98
C GLN A 285 -3.50 -5.69 2.51
N LEU A 286 -4.27 -4.80 3.17
CA LEU A 286 -4.51 -4.89 4.61
C LEU A 286 -5.63 -5.87 4.97
N GLY A 287 -6.32 -6.46 3.98
CA GLY A 287 -7.42 -7.39 4.21
C GLY A 287 -8.61 -6.74 4.92
N VAL A 288 -8.84 -5.45 4.66
CA VAL A 288 -10.00 -4.66 5.17
C VAL A 288 -11.24 -4.88 4.31
N MET A 289 -11.06 -5.42 3.09
CA MET A 289 -12.09 -6.25 2.50
C MET A 289 -12.39 -7.35 3.52
N GLN A 290 -13.63 -7.45 4.00
CA GLN A 290 -14.04 -8.62 4.77
C GLN A 290 -13.67 -9.87 3.96
N HIS A 291 -12.55 -10.51 4.27
CA HIS A 291 -12.13 -11.77 3.69
C HIS A 291 -12.89 -12.89 4.40
N GLU A 292 -14.19 -12.93 4.16
CA GLU A 292 -14.80 -14.21 3.83
C GLU A 292 -14.53 -14.41 2.34
N SER A 293 -13.49 -15.19 2.01
CA SER A 293 -13.24 -15.80 0.69
C SER A 293 -13.97 -15.14 -0.48
N SER A 294 -13.35 -14.19 -1.20
CA SER A 294 -13.76 -13.66 -2.52
C SER A 294 -15.07 -14.22 -3.11
N GLN A 295 -16.19 -13.84 -2.50
CA GLN A 295 -17.56 -14.14 -2.93
C GLN A 295 -18.26 -12.79 -2.95
N ILE A 296 -17.89 -11.94 -3.91
CA ILE A 296 -18.67 -10.74 -4.19
C ILE A 296 -19.97 -11.25 -4.81
N GLU A 297 -21.08 -11.07 -4.09
CA GLU A 297 -22.41 -11.24 -4.68
C GLU A 297 -22.58 -10.13 -5.71
N ARG A 298 -22.32 -10.48 -6.98
CA ARG A 298 -22.46 -9.57 -8.13
C ARG A 298 -23.87 -9.03 -8.16
N LEU A 299 -24.01 -7.79 -8.61
CA LEU A 299 -25.33 -7.21 -8.86
C LEU A 299 -26.03 -8.07 -9.91
N ALA A 300 -27.23 -8.54 -9.57
CA ALA A 300 -28.02 -9.36 -10.48
C ALA A 300 -28.44 -8.51 -11.68
N VAL A 301 -28.09 -8.98 -12.87
CA VAL A 301 -28.37 -8.31 -14.15
C VAL A 301 -28.94 -9.29 -15.15
N GLY A 302 -29.68 -8.79 -16.13
CA GLY A 302 -30.27 -9.61 -17.19
C GLY A 302 -29.21 -10.20 -18.13
N PRO A 303 -29.54 -11.29 -18.85
CA PRO A 303 -28.61 -11.97 -19.77
C PRO A 303 -28.16 -11.07 -20.93
N GLU A 304 -29.02 -10.19 -21.43
CA GLU A 304 -28.69 -9.25 -22.52
C GLU A 304 -27.61 -8.25 -22.09
N PHE A 305 -27.75 -7.68 -20.88
CA PHE A 305 -26.75 -6.79 -20.30
C PHE A 305 -25.42 -7.51 -20.06
N GLN A 306 -25.47 -8.75 -19.57
CA GLN A 306 -24.27 -9.54 -19.33
C GLN A 306 -23.53 -9.88 -20.62
N GLU A 307 -24.24 -10.18 -21.71
CA GLU A 307 -23.63 -10.42 -23.03
C GLU A 307 -23.03 -9.13 -23.60
N ALA A 308 -23.69 -7.99 -23.42
CA ALA A 308 -23.14 -6.69 -23.82
C ALA A 308 -21.82 -6.37 -23.08
N LEU A 309 -21.78 -6.59 -21.76
CA LEU A 309 -20.55 -6.44 -20.97
C LEU A 309 -19.44 -7.41 -21.36
N LYS A 310 -19.79 -8.63 -21.76
CA LYS A 310 -18.82 -9.60 -22.28
C LYS A 310 -18.16 -9.11 -23.57
N ASN A 311 -18.88 -8.41 -24.45
CA ASN A 311 -18.30 -7.78 -25.64
C ASN A 311 -17.32 -6.65 -25.27
N VAL A 312 -17.67 -5.82 -24.29
CA VAL A 312 -16.77 -4.79 -23.74
C VAL A 312 -15.49 -5.43 -23.19
N TRP A 313 -15.62 -6.51 -22.42
CA TRP A 313 -14.49 -7.29 -21.90
C TRP A 313 -13.59 -7.83 -23.01
N GLN A 314 -14.16 -8.49 -24.02
CA GLN A 314 -13.40 -9.02 -25.15
C GLN A 314 -12.65 -7.92 -25.89
N GLN A 315 -13.27 -6.76 -26.07
CA GLN A 315 -12.63 -5.66 -26.75
C GLN A 315 -11.53 -4.99 -25.90
N TYR A 316 -11.70 -4.90 -24.60
CA TYR A 316 -10.64 -4.48 -23.68
C TYR A 316 -9.40 -5.39 -23.79
N LEU A 317 -9.59 -6.71 -23.94
CA LEU A 317 -8.48 -7.65 -24.15
C LEU A 317 -7.75 -7.38 -25.47
N VAL A 318 -8.44 -6.97 -26.53
CA VAL A 318 -7.83 -6.60 -27.81
C VAL A 318 -6.88 -5.41 -27.61
N VAL A 319 -7.35 -4.36 -26.92
CA VAL A 319 -6.52 -3.18 -26.62
C VAL A 319 -5.30 -3.54 -25.78
N GLY A 320 -5.49 -4.29 -24.69
CA GLY A 320 -4.38 -4.73 -23.83
C GLY A 320 -3.37 -5.60 -24.58
N ASN A 321 -3.82 -6.50 -25.45
CA ASN A 321 -2.95 -7.33 -26.27
C ASN A 321 -2.15 -6.52 -27.30
N ALA A 322 -2.77 -5.53 -27.95
CA ALA A 322 -2.09 -4.64 -28.89
C ALA A 322 -0.94 -3.88 -28.20
N LEU A 323 -1.21 -3.31 -27.02
CA LEU A 323 -0.21 -2.64 -26.18
C LEU A 323 0.90 -3.59 -25.71
N ALA A 324 0.56 -4.84 -25.38
CA ALA A 324 1.53 -5.87 -25.01
C ALA A 324 2.43 -6.30 -26.20
N THR A 325 2.00 -6.07 -27.44
CA THR A 325 2.79 -6.34 -28.65
C THR A 325 3.41 -5.09 -29.28
N ASP A 326 3.47 -3.99 -28.54
CA ASP A 326 4.01 -2.71 -29.01
C ASP A 326 3.28 -2.11 -30.24
N ASN A 327 2.00 -2.42 -30.44
CA ASN A 327 1.23 -1.94 -31.60
C ASN A 327 0.25 -0.81 -31.19
N LEU A 328 0.70 0.44 -31.34
CA LEU A 328 -0.10 1.63 -31.02
C LEU A 328 -1.36 1.75 -31.91
N ALA A 329 -1.22 1.56 -33.22
CA ALA A 329 -2.33 1.71 -34.15
C ALA A 329 -3.47 0.72 -33.87
N ASP A 330 -3.14 -0.53 -33.55
CA ASP A 330 -4.17 -1.53 -33.17
C ASP A 330 -4.79 -1.21 -31.81
N ALA A 331 -4.03 -0.62 -30.88
CA ALA A 331 -4.56 -0.20 -29.58
C ALA A 331 -5.55 0.96 -29.72
N GLU A 332 -5.24 1.97 -30.55
CA GLU A 332 -6.12 3.11 -30.84
C GLU A 332 -7.39 2.67 -31.57
N ASN A 333 -7.26 1.85 -32.62
CA ASN A 333 -8.41 1.27 -33.33
C ASN A 333 -9.25 0.41 -32.38
N GLY A 334 -8.60 -0.38 -31.53
CA GLY A 334 -9.27 -1.19 -30.52
C GLY A 334 -10.03 -0.36 -29.50
N ALA A 335 -9.48 0.79 -29.10
CA ALA A 335 -10.12 1.72 -28.18
C ALA A 335 -11.35 2.39 -28.79
N ALA A 336 -11.33 2.74 -30.08
CA ALA A 336 -12.52 3.26 -30.77
C ALA A 336 -13.67 2.25 -30.84
N VAL A 337 -13.35 0.97 -31.05
CA VAL A 337 -14.37 -0.09 -30.97
C VAL A 337 -14.84 -0.29 -29.53
N LEU A 338 -13.94 -0.17 -28.54
CA LEU A 338 -14.30 -0.28 -27.12
C LEU A 338 -15.25 0.84 -26.69
N GLU A 339 -15.02 2.07 -27.13
CA GLU A 339 -15.90 3.22 -26.91
C GLU A 339 -17.31 2.96 -27.45
N THR A 340 -17.39 2.46 -28.69
CA THR A 340 -18.66 2.13 -29.35
C THR A 340 -19.42 1.09 -28.53
N LEU A 341 -18.78 -0.04 -28.20
CA LEU A 341 -19.39 -1.11 -27.43
C LEU A 341 -19.83 -0.64 -26.03
N ALA A 342 -18.97 0.12 -25.34
CA ALA A 342 -19.28 0.65 -24.01
C ALA A 342 -20.46 1.63 -24.03
N THR A 343 -20.63 2.39 -25.12
CA THR A 343 -21.78 3.30 -25.31
C THR A 343 -23.08 2.54 -25.56
N GLU A 344 -23.01 1.44 -26.31
CA GLU A 344 -24.17 0.63 -26.71
C GLU A 344 -24.72 -0.28 -25.60
N VAL A 345 -23.99 -0.49 -24.50
CA VAL A 345 -24.48 -1.27 -23.37
C VAL A 345 -25.68 -0.56 -22.73
N ASP A 346 -26.87 -1.11 -22.96
CA ASP A 346 -28.13 -0.57 -22.47
C ASP A 346 -28.34 -0.88 -20.98
N GLY A 347 -28.18 0.16 -20.14
CA GLY A 347 -28.46 0.10 -18.71
C GLY A 347 -29.90 0.44 -18.32
N SER A 348 -30.81 0.67 -19.27
CA SER A 348 -32.18 1.16 -19.01
C SER A 348 -33.05 0.15 -18.26
N LEU A 349 -32.75 -1.15 -18.41
CA LEU A 349 -33.46 -2.25 -17.77
C LEU A 349 -32.85 -2.65 -16.40
N LEU A 350 -31.85 -1.92 -15.91
CA LEU A 350 -31.23 -2.18 -14.61
C LEU A 350 -32.02 -1.53 -13.49
N GLU A 351 -32.27 -2.30 -12.42
CA GLU A 351 -32.84 -1.77 -11.17
C GLU A 351 -31.73 -1.20 -10.26
N PRO A 352 -32.01 -0.15 -9.46
CA PRO A 352 -31.07 0.30 -8.43
C PRO A 352 -30.74 -0.83 -7.43
N PRO A 353 -29.47 -0.98 -7.00
CA PRO A 353 -28.33 -0.08 -7.21
C PRO A 353 -27.56 -0.31 -8.52
N ALA A 354 -27.89 -1.34 -9.31
CA ALA A 354 -27.15 -1.70 -10.52
C ALA A 354 -27.14 -0.59 -11.58
N SER A 355 -28.27 0.09 -11.77
CA SER A 355 -28.35 1.22 -12.72
C SER A 355 -27.50 2.42 -12.30
N ASP A 356 -27.40 2.73 -11.01
CA ASP A 356 -26.60 3.85 -10.52
C ASP A 356 -25.11 3.56 -10.64
N VAL A 357 -24.69 2.35 -10.29
CA VAL A 357 -23.31 1.89 -10.49
C VAL A 357 -22.96 1.91 -11.97
N TRP A 358 -23.81 1.32 -12.83
CA TRP A 358 -23.56 1.26 -14.26
C TRP A 358 -23.41 2.65 -14.89
N LYS A 359 -24.34 3.58 -14.61
CA LYS A 359 -24.25 4.96 -15.15
C LYS A 359 -22.94 5.65 -14.78
N ARG A 360 -22.50 5.47 -13.54
CA ARG A 360 -21.25 6.07 -13.04
C ARG A 360 -20.02 5.46 -13.70
N GLU A 361 -19.90 4.13 -13.69
CA GLU A 361 -18.72 3.45 -14.23
C GLU A 361 -18.68 3.53 -15.77
N GLN A 362 -19.84 3.54 -16.47
CA GLN A 362 -19.89 3.74 -17.93
C GLN A 362 -19.37 5.14 -18.30
N ALA A 363 -19.82 6.19 -17.62
CA ALA A 363 -19.35 7.56 -17.88
C ALA A 363 -17.84 7.71 -17.62
N SER A 364 -17.36 7.09 -16.53
CA SER A 364 -15.93 7.01 -16.20
C SER A 364 -15.15 6.30 -17.31
N LEU A 365 -15.57 5.10 -17.70
CA LEU A 365 -14.93 4.29 -18.73
C LEU A 365 -14.83 5.03 -20.07
N LEU A 366 -15.91 5.66 -20.54
CA LEU A 366 -15.92 6.40 -21.81
C LEU A 366 -14.90 7.55 -21.81
N LYS A 367 -14.81 8.30 -20.70
CA LYS A 367 -13.83 9.38 -20.56
C LYS A 367 -12.39 8.87 -20.61
N LEU A 368 -12.13 7.73 -19.97
CA LEU A 368 -10.81 7.11 -19.94
C LEU A 368 -10.40 6.57 -21.32
N ILE A 369 -11.34 6.01 -22.07
CA ILE A 369 -11.11 5.53 -23.45
C ILE A 369 -10.73 6.69 -24.37
N ALA A 370 -11.44 7.83 -24.28
CA ALA A 370 -11.12 9.03 -25.06
C ALA A 370 -9.67 9.47 -24.84
N SER A 371 -9.19 9.41 -23.60
CA SER A 371 -7.80 9.77 -23.24
C SER A 371 -6.75 8.82 -23.83
N LEU A 372 -7.13 7.57 -24.17
CA LEU A 372 -6.24 6.63 -24.85
C LEU A 372 -6.22 6.88 -26.36
N GLN A 373 -7.36 7.23 -26.97
CA GLN A 373 -7.45 7.54 -28.40
C GLN A 373 -6.68 8.81 -28.79
N GLU A 374 -6.49 9.74 -27.85
CA GLU A 374 -5.71 10.97 -28.04
C GLU A 374 -4.21 10.82 -27.77
N ALA A 375 -3.72 9.61 -27.49
CA ALA A 375 -2.33 9.39 -27.14
C ALA A 375 -1.38 9.61 -28.34
N ASP A 376 -0.39 10.49 -28.17
CA ASP A 376 0.59 10.79 -29.23
C ASP A 376 1.57 9.63 -29.52
N ASP A 377 1.83 8.80 -28.52
CA ASP A 377 2.78 7.69 -28.61
C ASP A 377 2.38 6.51 -27.73
N ILE A 378 3.11 5.39 -27.87
CA ILE A 378 2.79 4.17 -27.14
C ILE A 378 2.98 4.30 -25.63
N ALA A 379 3.88 5.18 -25.17
CA ALA A 379 4.07 5.40 -23.74
C ALA A 379 2.87 6.17 -23.17
N ALA A 380 2.36 7.18 -23.89
CA ALA A 380 1.13 7.88 -23.56
C ALA A 380 -0.08 6.92 -23.55
N ALA A 381 -0.23 6.08 -24.58
CA ALA A 381 -1.32 5.11 -24.66
C ALA A 381 -1.31 4.12 -23.48
N ARG A 382 -0.12 3.65 -23.07
CA ARG A 382 0.04 2.81 -21.87
C ARG A 382 -0.33 3.51 -20.59
N ASN A 383 0.05 4.78 -20.43
CA ASN A 383 -0.35 5.59 -19.28
C ASN A 383 -1.89 5.74 -19.23
N SER A 384 -2.52 6.00 -20.37
CA SER A 384 -3.99 6.09 -20.47
C SER A 384 -4.70 4.75 -20.28
N PHE A 385 -4.04 3.62 -20.58
CA PHE A 385 -4.61 2.28 -20.40
C PHE A 385 -4.71 1.85 -18.92
N LEU A 386 -3.81 2.32 -18.06
CA LEU A 386 -3.82 1.99 -16.62
C LEU A 386 -5.20 2.24 -15.96
N PRO A 387 -5.78 3.45 -16.01
CA PRO A 387 -7.07 3.70 -15.39
C PRO A 387 -8.21 2.90 -16.06
N ILE A 388 -8.11 2.59 -17.37
CA ILE A 388 -9.08 1.71 -18.05
C ILE A 388 -9.04 0.30 -17.44
N SER A 389 -7.85 -0.27 -17.22
CA SER A 389 -7.69 -1.57 -16.55
C SER A 389 -8.30 -1.57 -15.14
N GLN A 390 -8.14 -0.48 -14.40
CA GLN A 390 -8.72 -0.35 -13.05
C GLN A 390 -10.25 -0.37 -13.11
N GLU A 391 -10.83 0.36 -14.06
CA GLU A 391 -12.28 0.44 -14.28
C GLU A 391 -12.87 -0.91 -14.69
N ILE A 392 -12.18 -1.65 -15.55
CA ILE A 392 -12.55 -3.03 -15.92
C ILE A 392 -12.56 -3.94 -14.69
N GLY A 393 -11.62 -3.76 -13.76
CA GLY A 393 -11.63 -4.46 -12.47
C GLY A 393 -12.90 -4.17 -11.65
N VAL A 394 -13.37 -2.92 -11.64
CA VAL A 394 -14.63 -2.54 -10.97
C VAL A 394 -15.82 -3.24 -11.62
N LEU A 395 -15.89 -3.27 -12.96
CA LEU A 395 -16.95 -3.95 -13.70
C LEU A 395 -16.93 -5.47 -13.46
N ALA A 396 -15.74 -6.09 -13.43
CA ALA A 396 -15.57 -7.52 -13.15
C ALA A 396 -16.10 -7.91 -11.75
N GLN A 397 -15.89 -7.03 -10.76
CA GLN A 397 -16.36 -7.22 -9.39
C GLN A 397 -17.85 -6.93 -9.24
N SER A 398 -18.36 -5.89 -9.92
CA SER A 398 -19.75 -5.43 -9.77
C SER A 398 -20.74 -6.30 -10.53
N PHE A 399 -20.43 -6.64 -11.79
CA PHE A 399 -21.34 -7.32 -12.73
C PHE A 399 -20.76 -8.64 -13.24
N GLY A 400 -19.44 -8.70 -13.40
CA GLY A 400 -18.76 -9.78 -14.12
C GLY A 400 -18.99 -9.70 -15.63
N PHE A 401 -18.39 -10.65 -16.36
CA PHE A 401 -18.42 -10.70 -17.82
C PHE A 401 -19.02 -12.02 -18.35
N GLY A 402 -19.97 -12.58 -17.59
CA GLY A 402 -20.55 -13.91 -17.79
C GLY A 402 -20.01 -14.98 -16.84
N SER A 403 -20.69 -16.14 -16.78
CA SER A 403 -20.34 -17.28 -15.92
C SER A 403 -19.11 -18.06 -16.41
N GLU A 404 -18.81 -17.99 -17.71
CA GLU A 404 -17.73 -18.77 -18.34
C GLU A 404 -16.48 -17.95 -18.67
N ALA A 405 -16.54 -16.61 -18.66
CA ALA A 405 -15.40 -15.77 -19.00
C ALA A 405 -14.32 -15.88 -17.89
N PRO A 406 -13.15 -16.50 -18.17
CA PRO A 406 -12.06 -16.47 -17.22
C PRO A 406 -11.56 -15.03 -17.07
N VAL A 407 -11.43 -14.56 -15.84
CA VAL A 407 -10.83 -13.27 -15.52
C VAL A 407 -9.66 -13.53 -14.59
N TRP A 408 -8.49 -13.11 -15.04
CA TRP A 408 -7.25 -13.15 -14.27
C TRP A 408 -6.81 -11.74 -13.99
N GLU A 409 -6.50 -11.45 -12.74
CA GLU A 409 -5.86 -10.23 -12.31
C GLU A 409 -4.35 -10.44 -12.27
N LEU A 410 -3.62 -9.54 -12.91
CA LEU A 410 -2.16 -9.56 -12.94
C LEU A 410 -1.63 -8.22 -12.46
N HIS A 411 -0.49 -8.25 -11.78
CA HIS A 411 0.19 -7.05 -11.32
C HIS A 411 1.67 -7.10 -11.74
N CYS A 412 2.22 -5.96 -12.14
CA CYS A 412 3.65 -5.79 -12.36
C CYS A 412 4.13 -4.60 -11.52
N PRO A 413 5.03 -4.82 -10.54
CA PRO A 413 5.45 -3.79 -9.60
C PRO A 413 6.34 -2.74 -10.27
N MET A 414 7.00 -3.09 -11.38
CA MET A 414 7.90 -2.20 -12.10
C MET A 414 7.18 -1.18 -12.98
N ALA A 415 5.89 -1.37 -13.26
CA ALA A 415 5.15 -0.50 -14.17
C ALA A 415 5.18 0.96 -13.69
N PHE A 416 5.23 1.89 -14.64
CA PHE A 416 5.21 3.33 -14.39
C PHE A 416 6.25 3.83 -13.39
N ARG A 417 7.51 3.37 -13.56
CA ARG A 417 8.67 3.71 -12.72
C ARG A 417 8.53 3.19 -11.28
N GLY A 418 8.10 1.93 -11.14
CA GLY A 418 8.00 1.27 -9.83
C GLY A 418 6.73 1.58 -9.05
N LYS A 419 5.77 2.31 -9.63
CA LYS A 419 4.48 2.58 -9.00
C LYS A 419 3.59 1.33 -8.89
N GLY A 420 3.88 0.33 -9.72
CA GLY A 420 3.05 -0.83 -9.89
C GLY A 420 1.82 -0.56 -10.76
N ALA A 421 1.31 -1.59 -11.39
CA ALA A 421 0.08 -1.52 -12.16
C ALA A 421 -0.59 -2.88 -12.24
N THR A 422 -1.92 -2.87 -12.18
CA THR A 422 -2.76 -4.05 -12.30
C THR A 422 -3.51 -4.02 -13.63
N TRP A 423 -3.53 -5.15 -14.33
CA TRP A 423 -4.37 -5.36 -15.49
C TRP A 423 -5.10 -6.69 -15.41
N TYR A 424 -6.11 -6.83 -16.26
CA TYR A 424 -6.90 -8.05 -16.38
C TYR A 424 -6.67 -8.74 -17.72
N GLN A 425 -6.69 -10.07 -17.73
CA GLN A 425 -6.66 -10.87 -18.96
C GLN A 425 -7.48 -12.18 -18.81
N ASP A 426 -7.60 -12.97 -19.86
CA ASP A 426 -8.45 -14.18 -19.93
C ASP A 426 -7.74 -15.49 -19.57
N ASN A 427 -6.45 -15.45 -19.25
CA ASN A 427 -5.66 -16.63 -18.90
C ASN A 427 -4.49 -16.27 -17.96
N ASP A 428 -3.68 -17.24 -17.57
CA ASP A 428 -2.53 -17.03 -16.67
C ASP A 428 -1.20 -16.73 -17.40
N GLN A 429 -1.19 -16.72 -18.74
CA GLN A 429 0.00 -16.45 -19.53
C GLN A 429 0.26 -14.95 -19.58
N VAL A 430 1.17 -14.47 -18.74
CA VAL A 430 1.48 -13.04 -18.57
C VAL A 430 1.77 -12.34 -19.90
N ARG A 431 0.96 -11.33 -20.21
CA ARG A 431 1.13 -10.41 -21.36
C ARG A 431 1.01 -8.98 -20.89
N ASN A 432 2.12 -8.41 -20.42
CA ASN A 432 2.17 -7.11 -19.79
C ASN A 432 1.93 -5.96 -20.81
N PRO A 433 0.80 -5.24 -20.74
CA PRO A 433 0.49 -4.16 -21.68
C PRO A 433 1.37 -2.92 -21.48
N TYR A 434 1.91 -2.73 -20.28
CA TYR A 434 2.67 -1.53 -19.88
C TYR A 434 4.14 -1.56 -20.31
N PHE A 435 4.69 -2.75 -20.59
CA PHE A 435 6.08 -2.89 -21.04
C PHE A 435 6.24 -3.52 -22.43
N GLY A 436 5.16 -4.03 -23.03
CA GLY A 436 5.22 -4.61 -24.37
C GLY A 436 6.18 -5.78 -24.45
N ALA A 437 6.84 -5.92 -25.61
CA ALA A 437 7.82 -6.97 -25.85
C ALA A 437 9.05 -6.87 -24.91
N THR A 438 9.35 -5.69 -24.37
CA THR A 438 10.53 -5.46 -23.53
C THR A 438 10.47 -6.25 -22.22
N MET A 439 9.30 -6.30 -21.58
CA MET A 439 9.07 -7.09 -20.37
C MET A 439 7.69 -7.75 -20.38
N LEU A 440 7.38 -8.45 -21.48
CA LEU A 440 6.07 -9.05 -21.73
C LEU A 440 5.61 -9.96 -20.59
N LYS A 441 6.56 -10.63 -19.94
CA LYS A 441 6.30 -11.57 -18.84
C LYS A 441 6.49 -10.96 -17.44
N CYS A 442 6.64 -9.64 -17.31
CA CYS A 442 6.66 -9.03 -15.97
C CYS A 442 5.30 -9.15 -15.32
N ALA A 443 5.18 -10.02 -14.32
CA ALA A 443 4.17 -9.97 -13.29
C ALA A 443 4.73 -10.59 -12.01
N ASP A 444 4.43 -10.01 -10.85
CA ASP A 444 4.73 -10.59 -9.53
C ASP A 444 3.52 -11.35 -8.96
N ARG A 445 2.31 -10.98 -9.40
CA ARG A 445 1.04 -11.59 -8.99
C ARG A 445 0.21 -11.95 -10.21
N VAL A 446 -0.32 -13.17 -10.20
CA VAL A 446 -1.28 -13.70 -11.17
C VAL A 446 -2.34 -14.46 -10.39
N SER A 447 -3.56 -13.95 -10.35
CA SER A 447 -4.65 -14.55 -9.57
C SER A 447 -5.92 -14.67 -10.41
N ARG A 448 -6.60 -15.81 -10.29
CA ARG A 448 -7.91 -15.99 -10.93
C ARG A 448 -8.97 -15.30 -10.09
N VAL A 449 -9.80 -14.48 -10.73
CA VAL A 449 -11.00 -13.92 -10.13
C VAL A 449 -12.09 -15.01 -10.17
N VAL A 450 -12.32 -15.67 -9.04
CA VAL A 450 -13.29 -16.77 -8.92
C VAL A 450 -14.68 -16.20 -8.62
N SER A 451 -15.69 -16.56 -9.43
CA SER A 451 -17.10 -16.21 -9.19
C SER A 451 -17.94 -17.43 -8.82
N LYS A 452 -18.89 -17.24 -7.90
CA LYS A 452 -20.01 -18.19 -7.70
C LYS A 452 -20.89 -18.16 -8.95
N PRO A 453 -21.39 -19.31 -9.46
CA PRO A 453 -22.39 -19.31 -10.52
C PRO A 453 -23.61 -18.49 -10.06
N LEU A 454 -24.17 -17.67 -10.95
CA LEU A 454 -25.45 -17.02 -10.72
C LEU A 454 -26.49 -18.11 -10.40
N PRO A 455 -27.35 -17.94 -9.38
CA PRO A 455 -28.46 -18.85 -9.19
C PRO A 455 -29.30 -18.82 -10.47
N GLU A 456 -29.49 -19.99 -11.10
CA GLU A 456 -30.37 -20.12 -12.26
C GLU A 456 -31.71 -19.48 -11.91
N SER A 457 -32.13 -18.51 -12.74
CA SER A 457 -33.45 -17.92 -12.63
C SER A 457 -34.48 -19.05 -12.60
N ALA A 458 -35.27 -19.10 -11.53
CA ALA A 458 -36.43 -19.98 -11.43
C ALA A 458 -37.47 -19.57 -12.48
N ALA A 459 -37.25 -19.98 -13.72
CA ALA A 459 -38.15 -19.82 -14.83
C ALA A 459 -38.43 -21.19 -15.43
N GLY A 460 -39.49 -21.84 -14.92
CA GLY A 460 -40.07 -23.01 -15.56
C GLY A 460 -40.45 -24.16 -14.64
N ALA A 461 -41.35 -23.93 -13.68
CA ALA A 461 -42.11 -25.03 -13.09
C ALA A 461 -43.53 -24.57 -12.68
N HIS A 462 -44.33 -24.17 -13.66
CA HIS A 462 -45.77 -24.26 -13.54
C HIS A 462 -46.29 -25.44 -14.36
N GLN A 463 -46.81 -26.41 -13.60
CA GLN A 463 -47.87 -27.37 -13.93
C GLN A 463 -47.53 -28.53 -14.90
N HIS A 464 -47.41 -29.72 -14.32
CA HIS A 464 -48.43 -30.75 -14.58
C HIS A 464 -48.53 -31.78 -13.43
N ASN A 465 -49.76 -32.01 -13.00
CA ASN A 465 -50.19 -33.03 -12.02
C ASN A 465 -49.87 -34.46 -12.48
N GLY A 466 -49.61 -35.35 -11.51
CA GLY A 466 -49.70 -36.79 -11.70
C GLY A 466 -49.32 -37.57 -10.43
N HIS A 467 -50.34 -38.11 -9.76
CA HIS A 467 -50.26 -39.09 -8.67
C HIS A 467 -49.60 -40.42 -9.10
N GLU A 468 -49.35 -41.27 -8.08
CA GLU A 468 -48.98 -42.70 -8.06
C GLU A 468 -47.48 -42.96 -7.85
N ASP A 469 -47.02 -43.32 -6.64
CA ASP A 469 -47.16 -44.59 -5.87
C ASP A 469 -46.10 -45.65 -6.27
N HIS A 470 -45.59 -46.31 -5.23
CA HIS A 470 -44.76 -47.51 -5.16
C HIS A 470 -43.21 -47.42 -5.10
N SER A 471 -42.74 -47.47 -3.84
CA SER A 471 -42.09 -48.63 -3.19
C SER A 471 -40.98 -49.42 -3.93
N GLN A 472 -39.88 -49.67 -3.17
CA GLN A 472 -38.85 -50.72 -3.31
C GLN A 472 -37.80 -50.47 -4.42
N HIS A 473 -36.49 -50.64 -4.21
CA HIS A 473 -35.75 -51.57 -3.36
C HIS A 473 -34.41 -51.00 -2.89
#